data_AF-A0A0X3NZY8-F1
#
_entry.id   AF-A0A0X3NZY8-F1
#
_cell.length_a   1.000
_cell.length_b   1.000
_cell.length_c   1.000
_cell.angle_alpha   90.00
_cell.angle_beta   90.00
_cell.angle_gamma   90.00
#
_symmetry.space_group_name_H-M   'P 1'
#
loop_
_entity.id
_entity.type
_entity.pdbx_description
1 polymer ?
#
loop_
_entity_poly.entity_id
_entity_poly.type
_entity_poly.pdbx_seq_one_letter_code
_entity_poly.pdbx_strand_id
1 'polypeptide(L)'
;MLRLSPRLSNLFPALQMYSRAVVVGPSFAILSIIIGILWNFYSFSKVHDLNKAFDIATKRLHQKCRNAAYPLDPDVKRFPVPDAKVPWEIAFDDYTPVNYTHPSVWNALWADPDIRYDHSRKLNFNAIDNGVDRTSYPNPYKLNEDGLPLNPQGRTGMTGRGSLGRWGPNHAADPIVTRWKLDVQKKKAINPDSGKFILQFVAIKRRDTNEWAIPGGMVDPGESVSATLKREFSEEALCSVGAFGSELEEIRSQVNKAFKNGFEVRSDSVATCSLA
;
A
#
# COMPACT_ATOMS: atom_id res chain seq x y z
N MET A 1 -44.34 34.13 2.57
CA MET A 1 -43.96 34.10 4.00
C MET A 1 -42.47 33.80 4.10
N LEU A 2 -41.69 34.83 4.41
CA LEU A 2 -40.27 34.76 4.72
C LEU A 2 -40.04 34.09 6.07
N ARG A 3 -39.00 33.24 6.17
CA ARG A 3 -37.92 33.35 7.17
C ARG A 3 -36.86 32.26 6.92
N LEU A 4 -35.71 32.70 6.44
CA LEU A 4 -34.42 32.03 6.63
C LEU A 4 -33.87 32.41 8.02
N SER A 5 -33.21 31.47 8.70
CA SER A 5 -32.16 31.79 9.68
C SER A 5 -31.20 30.60 9.86
N PRO A 6 -29.89 30.84 10.09
CA PRO A 6 -28.82 29.84 10.06
C PRO A 6 -28.29 29.51 11.47
N ARG A 7 -27.53 28.41 11.61
CA ARG A 7 -26.17 28.40 12.23
C ARG A 7 -25.58 27.00 12.37
N LEU A 8 -24.48 26.80 11.63
CA LEU A 8 -23.30 26.05 12.05
C LEU A 8 -22.68 26.74 13.27
N SER A 9 -22.35 25.98 14.32
CA SER A 9 -21.16 26.17 15.16
C SER A 9 -21.15 25.12 16.26
N ASN A 10 -20.18 24.21 16.19
CA ASN A 10 -19.60 23.51 17.34
C ASN A 10 -18.22 23.02 16.91
N LEU A 11 -17.27 23.95 16.92
CA LEU A 11 -15.84 23.73 16.74
C LEU A 11 -15.13 24.63 17.77
N PHE A 12 -14.33 23.97 18.63
CA PHE A 12 -13.32 24.51 19.56
C PHE A 12 -13.75 25.35 20.77
N PRO A 13 -13.39 24.92 22.00
CA PRO A 13 -13.23 25.83 23.13
C PRO A 13 -11.79 26.35 23.24
N ALA A 14 -11.69 27.67 23.45
CA ALA A 14 -10.69 28.36 24.26
C ALA A 14 -9.21 28.33 23.81
N LEU A 15 -8.88 29.15 22.81
CA LEU A 15 -7.63 29.94 22.82
C LEU A 15 -8.00 31.41 22.93
N GLN A 16 -8.19 31.88 24.16
CA GLN A 16 -8.35 33.29 24.46
C GLN A 16 -7.24 33.70 25.43
N MET A 17 -6.30 34.48 24.89
CA MET A 17 -5.48 35.50 25.56
C MET A 17 -5.01 35.23 27.00
N TYR A 18 -3.74 34.83 27.12
CA TYR A 18 -2.89 35.32 28.21
C TYR A 18 -1.74 36.15 27.62
N SER A 19 -2.05 37.40 27.24
CA SER A 19 -1.05 38.47 27.24
C SER A 19 -1.32 39.35 28.44
N ARG A 20 -0.72 38.99 29.58
CA ARG A 20 -0.45 39.94 30.65
C ARG A 20 1.07 40.12 30.70
N ALA A 21 1.51 41.31 30.35
CA ALA A 21 2.89 41.73 30.51
C ALA A 21 3.28 41.61 31.98
N VAL A 22 4.30 40.80 32.28
CA VAL A 22 4.98 40.78 33.57
C VAL A 22 6.25 41.61 33.38
N VAL A 23 6.33 42.76 34.05
CA VAL A 23 7.57 43.53 34.16
C VAL A 23 8.45 42.80 35.17
N VAL A 24 9.54 42.18 34.70
CA VAL A 24 10.50 41.45 35.56
C VAL A 24 11.77 42.29 35.66
N GLY A 25 12.14 42.70 36.87
CA GLY A 25 13.40 43.37 37.17
C GLY A 25 14.62 42.45 36.92
N PRO A 26 15.83 43.02 36.79
CA PRO A 26 17.00 42.33 36.24
C PRO A 26 17.65 41.44 37.30
N SER A 27 17.07 40.28 37.61
CA SER A 27 17.76 39.18 38.32
C SER A 27 17.15 37.77 38.12
N PHE A 28 16.08 37.62 37.33
CA PHE A 28 15.41 36.31 37.13
C PHE A 28 15.30 35.85 35.66
N ALA A 29 15.98 36.54 34.73
CA ALA A 29 15.85 36.29 33.30
C ALA A 29 16.43 34.94 32.83
N ILE A 30 17.50 34.43 33.46
CA ILE A 30 18.19 33.23 32.98
C ILE A 30 17.43 31.94 33.35
N LEU A 31 16.83 31.88 34.54
CA LEU A 31 16.08 30.69 34.99
C LEU A 31 14.74 30.54 34.25
N SER A 32 14.07 31.65 33.94
CA SER A 32 12.77 31.66 33.25
C SER A 32 12.89 31.25 31.77
N ILE A 33 14.00 31.59 31.11
CA ILE A 33 14.28 31.17 29.73
C ILE A 33 14.54 29.66 29.68
N ILE A 34 15.32 29.11 30.62
CA ILE A 34 15.60 27.66 30.67
C ILE A 34 14.32 26.87 30.95
N ILE A 35 13.47 27.31 31.89
CA ILE A 35 12.18 26.65 32.18
C ILE A 35 11.23 26.74 30.99
N GLY A 36 11.15 27.90 30.32
CA GLY A 36 10.31 28.06 29.12
C GLY A 36 10.78 27.21 27.93
N ILE A 37 12.10 27.07 27.74
CA ILE A 37 12.69 26.20 26.73
C ILE A 37 12.42 24.73 27.07
N LEU A 38 12.67 24.30 28.31
CA LEU A 38 12.40 22.93 28.76
C LEU A 38 10.92 22.57 28.72
N TRP A 39 10.02 23.51 29.07
CA TRP A 39 8.57 23.32 28.97
C TRP A 39 8.11 23.22 27.53
N ASN A 40 8.62 24.06 26.62
CA ASN A 40 8.33 23.97 25.19
C ASN A 40 8.86 22.65 24.60
N PHE A 41 10.07 22.22 24.95
CA PHE A 41 10.61 20.94 24.51
C PHE A 41 9.81 19.75 25.05
N TYR A 42 9.45 19.76 26.34
CA TYR A 42 8.65 18.71 26.96
C TYR A 42 7.23 18.65 26.37
N SER A 43 6.58 19.80 26.19
CA SER A 43 5.24 19.87 25.58
C SER A 43 5.27 19.48 24.11
N PHE A 44 6.31 19.87 23.36
CA PHE A 44 6.49 19.48 21.96
C PHE A 44 6.73 17.96 21.82
N SER A 45 7.59 17.38 22.68
CA SER A 45 7.80 15.93 22.75
C SER A 45 6.50 15.20 23.03
N LYS A 46 5.72 15.67 24.00
CA LYS A 46 4.46 15.03 24.39
C LYS A 46 3.39 15.13 23.30
N VAL A 47 3.32 16.24 22.58
CA VAL A 47 2.42 16.40 21.42
C VAL A 47 2.86 15.50 20.26
N HIS A 48 4.17 15.41 20.00
CA HIS A 48 4.72 14.49 19.01
C HIS A 48 4.41 13.03 19.34
N ASP A 49 4.59 12.62 20.60
CA ASP A 49 4.30 11.25 21.06
C ASP A 49 2.80 10.93 21.00
N LEU A 50 1.93 11.90 21.33
CA LEU A 50 0.48 11.75 21.21
C LEU A 50 0.03 11.64 19.75
N ASN A 51 0.58 12.46 18.85
CA ASN A 51 0.28 12.38 17.42
C ASN A 51 0.76 11.04 16.84
N LYS A 52 1.95 10.58 17.24
CA LYS A 52 2.48 9.27 16.83
C LYS A 52 1.61 8.13 17.36
N ALA A 53 1.16 8.20 18.61
CA ALA A 53 0.25 7.22 19.18
C ALA A 53 -1.13 7.23 18.49
N PHE A 54 -1.64 8.41 18.14
CA PHE A 54 -2.90 8.57 17.39
C PHE A 54 -2.79 8.05 15.95
N ASP A 55 -1.70 8.34 15.25
CA ASP A 55 -1.41 7.81 13.92
C ASP A 55 -1.29 6.28 13.94
N ILE A 56 -0.63 5.72 14.96
CA ILE A 56 -0.57 4.27 15.16
C ILE A 56 -1.95 3.69 15.44
N ALA A 57 -2.75 4.35 16.29
CA ALA A 57 -4.10 3.89 16.66
C ALA A 57 -5.11 4.01 15.51
N THR A 58 -4.89 4.93 14.56
CA THR A 58 -5.78 5.15 13.41
C THR A 58 -5.28 4.49 12.12
N LYS A 59 -4.02 4.04 12.06
CA LYS A 59 -3.49 3.29 10.93
C LYS A 59 -4.22 1.95 10.81
N ARG A 60 -4.90 1.75 9.69
CA ARG A 60 -5.54 0.47 9.36
C ARG A 60 -4.46 -0.61 9.23
N LEU A 61 -4.34 -1.46 10.26
CA LEU A 61 -3.34 -2.52 10.29
C LEU A 61 -3.64 -3.60 9.25
N HIS A 62 -2.60 -4.16 8.65
CA HIS A 62 -2.73 -5.26 7.70
C HIS A 62 -3.17 -6.54 8.44
N GLN A 63 -4.38 -7.02 8.15
CA GLN A 63 -4.90 -8.23 8.80
C GLN A 63 -4.59 -9.51 8.00
N LYS A 64 -4.69 -9.44 6.66
CA LYS A 64 -4.46 -10.62 5.78
C LYS A 64 -3.04 -11.19 5.86
N CYS A 65 -2.06 -10.40 6.28
CA CYS A 65 -0.65 -10.80 6.34
C CYS A 65 -0.16 -11.19 7.73
N ARG A 66 -1.05 -11.40 8.70
CA ARG A 66 -0.69 -11.79 10.08
C ARG A 66 -1.56 -12.93 10.55
N ASN A 67 -1.03 -13.74 11.47
CA ASN A 67 -1.78 -14.71 12.28
C ASN A 67 -2.56 -15.79 11.50
N ALA A 68 -2.37 -15.89 10.19
CA ALA A 68 -2.94 -16.90 9.31
C ALA A 68 -1.84 -17.83 8.75
N ALA A 69 -2.24 -19.02 8.32
CA ALA A 69 -1.38 -19.91 7.55
C ALA A 69 -0.94 -19.27 6.23
N TYR A 70 0.22 -19.66 5.73
CA TYR A 70 0.70 -19.15 4.45
C TYR A 70 -0.19 -19.64 3.29
N PRO A 71 -0.67 -18.77 2.37
CA PRO A 71 -1.69 -19.16 1.39
C PRO A 71 -1.35 -20.33 0.47
N LEU A 72 -0.06 -20.51 0.14
CA LEU A 72 0.40 -21.61 -0.73
C LEU A 72 1.03 -22.78 0.04
N ASP A 73 1.12 -22.66 1.36
CA ASP A 73 1.71 -23.69 2.22
C ASP A 73 1.03 -23.63 3.60
N PRO A 74 -0.14 -24.29 3.73
CA PRO A 74 -0.98 -24.19 4.93
C PRO A 74 -0.30 -24.70 6.22
N ASP A 75 0.74 -25.52 6.09
CA ASP A 75 1.50 -26.06 7.21
C ASP A 75 2.44 -25.00 7.83
N VAL A 76 2.77 -23.95 7.07
CA VAL A 76 3.60 -22.85 7.53
C VAL A 76 2.75 -21.83 8.28
N LYS A 77 2.92 -21.81 9.60
CA LYS A 77 2.26 -20.88 10.52
C LYS A 77 3.14 -19.67 10.79
N ARG A 78 2.57 -18.47 10.70
CA ARG A 78 3.25 -17.23 11.09
C ARG A 78 3.40 -17.16 12.60
N PHE A 79 4.46 -16.49 13.06
CA PHE A 79 4.58 -16.08 14.46
C PHE A 79 3.43 -15.11 14.80
N PRO A 80 2.72 -15.29 15.93
CA PRO A 80 1.64 -14.41 16.31
C PRO A 80 2.10 -12.96 16.54
N VAL A 81 1.46 -12.00 15.88
CA VAL A 81 1.75 -10.56 16.03
C VAL A 81 0.50 -9.84 16.53
N PRO A 82 0.44 -9.47 17.83
CA PRO A 82 -0.61 -8.62 18.37
C PRO A 82 -0.67 -7.27 17.65
N ASP A 83 -1.85 -6.67 17.55
CA ASP A 83 -2.04 -5.38 16.86
C ASP A 83 -1.12 -4.27 17.40
N ALA A 84 -0.94 -4.19 18.71
CA ALA A 84 -0.04 -3.22 19.35
C ALA A 84 1.45 -3.43 19.02
N LYS A 85 1.84 -4.59 18.50
CA LYS A 85 3.23 -4.97 18.19
C LYS A 85 3.53 -4.98 16.68
N VAL A 86 2.56 -4.63 15.84
CA VAL A 86 2.74 -4.52 14.39
C VAL A 86 3.76 -3.46 14.00
N PRO A 87 3.71 -2.21 14.51
CA PRO A 87 4.66 -1.19 14.08
C PRO A 87 6.08 -1.54 14.50
N TRP A 88 7.03 -1.43 13.58
CA TRP A 88 8.44 -1.74 13.82
C TRP A 88 9.04 -0.91 14.96
N GLU A 89 8.54 0.31 15.15
CA GLU A 89 8.96 1.25 16.19
C GLU A 89 8.61 0.78 17.61
N ILE A 90 7.69 -0.17 17.76
CA ILE A 90 7.37 -0.76 19.06
C ILE A 90 8.30 -1.94 19.32
N ALA A 91 9.01 -1.90 20.44
CA ALA A 91 9.88 -2.98 20.89
C ALA A 91 9.09 -4.29 21.03
N PHE A 92 9.67 -5.39 20.58
CA PHE A 92 9.08 -6.71 20.63
C PHE A 92 10.22 -7.75 20.74
N ASP A 93 10.82 -7.81 21.93
CA ASP A 93 12.11 -8.48 22.14
C ASP A 93 12.05 -10.00 21.94
N ASP A 94 10.87 -10.60 22.16
CA ASP A 94 10.56 -12.02 21.94
C ASP A 94 10.00 -12.30 20.53
N TYR A 95 10.08 -11.35 19.60
CA TYR A 95 9.63 -11.54 18.22
C TYR A 95 10.54 -12.52 17.48
N THR A 96 10.08 -13.76 17.32
CA THR A 96 10.78 -14.82 16.57
C THR A 96 9.99 -15.22 15.33
N PRO A 97 9.99 -14.41 14.25
CA PRO A 97 9.27 -14.71 13.03
C PRO A 97 9.77 -15.98 12.35
N VAL A 98 8.85 -16.70 11.69
CA VAL A 98 9.20 -17.90 10.93
C VAL A 98 9.94 -17.49 9.66
N ASN A 99 11.15 -18.03 9.45
CA ASN A 99 11.89 -17.84 8.22
C ASN A 99 11.35 -18.78 7.14
N TYR A 100 10.74 -18.23 6.08
CA TYR A 100 10.16 -19.02 5.02
C TYR A 100 10.28 -18.39 3.63
N THR A 101 10.73 -19.21 2.68
CA THR A 101 10.66 -18.97 1.24
C THR A 101 10.15 -20.26 0.61
N HIS A 102 9.08 -20.16 -0.19
CA HIS A 102 8.42 -21.29 -0.83
C HIS A 102 9.38 -21.94 -1.83
N PRO A 103 9.41 -23.29 -1.95
CA PRO A 103 10.36 -24.00 -2.81
C PRO A 103 10.35 -23.56 -4.29
N SER A 104 9.19 -23.13 -4.79
CA SER A 104 9.06 -22.62 -6.17
C SER A 104 9.87 -21.35 -6.45
N VAL A 105 10.33 -20.64 -5.42
CA VAL A 105 11.06 -19.37 -5.56
C VAL A 105 12.57 -19.59 -5.62
N TRP A 106 13.11 -20.62 -4.96
CA TRP A 106 14.55 -20.74 -4.70
C TRP A 106 15.44 -20.66 -5.95
N ASN A 107 14.99 -21.23 -7.07
CA ASN A 107 15.75 -21.26 -8.33
C ASN A 107 14.93 -20.74 -9.52
N ALA A 108 13.88 -19.98 -9.26
CA ALA A 108 13.06 -19.41 -10.32
C ALA A 108 13.82 -18.31 -11.07
N LEU A 109 13.80 -18.34 -12.41
CA LEU A 109 14.42 -17.31 -13.25
C LEU A 109 13.83 -15.91 -13.02
N TRP A 110 12.56 -15.85 -12.62
CA TRP A 110 11.84 -14.62 -12.29
C TRP A 110 12.06 -14.17 -10.83
N ALA A 111 12.80 -14.93 -10.01
CA ALA A 111 13.05 -14.60 -8.61
C ALA A 111 14.46 -14.06 -8.39
N ASP A 112 14.62 -13.32 -7.31
CA ASP A 112 15.94 -12.89 -6.84
C ASP A 112 16.72 -14.09 -6.25
N PRO A 113 18.06 -14.01 -6.15
CA PRO A 113 18.82 -14.93 -5.30
C PRO A 113 18.41 -14.75 -3.83
N ASP A 114 18.69 -15.75 -3.00
CA ASP A 114 18.54 -15.60 -1.56
C ASP A 114 19.78 -14.89 -0.97
N ILE A 115 19.69 -13.56 -0.86
CA ILE A 115 20.80 -12.69 -0.44
C ILE A 115 21.28 -12.90 1.01
N ARG A 116 20.57 -13.73 1.78
CA ARG A 116 21.01 -14.16 3.11
C ARG A 116 22.15 -15.18 3.05
N TYR A 117 22.19 -15.95 1.97
CA TYR A 117 23.20 -17.00 1.75
C TYR A 117 24.10 -16.67 0.56
N ASP A 118 23.58 -15.99 -0.46
CA ASP A 118 24.32 -15.54 -1.64
C ASP A 118 24.70 -14.06 -1.52
N HIS A 119 25.92 -13.81 -1.04
CA HIS A 119 26.48 -12.45 -0.93
C HIS A 119 27.16 -11.96 -2.21
N SER A 120 27.17 -12.76 -3.29
CA SER A 120 27.79 -12.36 -4.56
C SER A 120 26.98 -11.28 -5.27
N ARG A 121 25.66 -11.24 -5.04
CA ARG A 121 24.74 -10.28 -5.64
C ARG A 121 24.25 -9.28 -4.59
N LYS A 122 24.64 -8.02 -4.76
CA LYS A 122 24.09 -6.90 -3.98
C LYS A 122 22.90 -6.31 -4.73
N LEU A 123 21.74 -6.29 -4.08
CA LEU A 123 20.52 -5.70 -4.62
C LEU A 123 20.44 -4.23 -4.20
N ASN A 124 20.08 -3.36 -5.13
CA ASN A 124 19.96 -1.92 -4.86
C ASN A 124 18.51 -1.60 -4.46
N PHE A 125 18.21 -1.68 -3.17
CA PHE A 125 16.90 -1.36 -2.62
C PHE A 125 16.55 0.13 -2.73
N ASN A 126 15.24 0.44 -2.77
CA ASN A 126 14.72 1.80 -2.95
C ASN A 126 15.19 2.50 -4.24
N ALA A 127 15.53 1.73 -5.29
CA ALA A 127 15.95 2.21 -6.60
C ALA A 127 15.49 1.25 -7.70
N ILE A 128 15.66 1.66 -8.97
CA ILE A 128 15.58 0.73 -10.11
C ILE A 128 16.90 -0.03 -10.21
N ASP A 129 16.83 -1.36 -10.16
CA ASP A 129 17.99 -2.26 -10.13
C ASP A 129 17.89 -3.28 -11.26
N ASN A 130 18.69 -3.10 -12.33
CA ASN A 130 18.71 -3.98 -13.49
C ASN A 130 17.32 -4.21 -14.12
N GLY A 131 16.52 -3.15 -14.23
CA GLY A 131 15.16 -3.20 -14.76
C GLY A 131 14.09 -3.65 -13.76
N VAL A 132 14.48 -4.10 -12.56
CA VAL A 132 13.53 -4.39 -11.47
C VAL A 132 13.31 -3.11 -10.66
N ASP A 133 12.07 -2.63 -10.62
CA ASP A 133 11.70 -1.56 -9.70
C ASP A 133 11.66 -2.10 -8.27
N ARG A 134 12.56 -1.60 -7.42
CA ARG A 134 12.62 -1.92 -5.99
C ARG A 134 12.21 -0.73 -5.14
N THR A 135 11.57 0.28 -5.71
CA THR A 135 11.02 1.43 -4.98
C THR A 135 9.66 1.07 -4.37
N SER A 136 9.26 1.80 -3.34
CA SER A 136 7.94 1.62 -2.71
C SER A 136 7.17 2.92 -2.75
N TYR A 137 5.83 2.81 -2.79
CA TYR A 137 4.93 3.95 -2.76
C TYR A 137 4.25 4.08 -1.38
N PRO A 138 4.13 5.29 -0.79
CA PRO A 138 4.67 6.57 -1.28
C PRO A 138 6.11 6.84 -0.83
N ASN A 139 6.65 6.04 0.10
CA ASN A 139 7.91 6.30 0.75
C ASN A 139 8.89 5.12 0.63
N PRO A 140 10.20 5.38 0.69
CA PRO A 140 11.22 4.34 0.84
C PRO A 140 10.97 3.45 2.06
N TYR A 141 11.27 2.16 1.94
CA TYR A 141 11.23 1.21 3.05
C TYR A 141 12.58 1.15 3.76
N LYS A 142 12.51 0.81 5.05
CA LYS A 142 13.69 0.60 5.89
C LYS A 142 14.28 -0.79 5.62
N LEU A 143 15.58 -0.92 5.86
CA LEU A 143 16.26 -2.21 5.92
C LEU A 143 16.52 -2.58 7.39
N ASN A 144 16.58 -3.88 7.70
CA ASN A 144 17.02 -4.36 9.00
C ASN A 144 18.56 -4.34 9.10
N GLU A 145 19.10 -4.78 10.24
CA GLU A 145 20.55 -4.83 10.50
C GLU A 145 21.31 -5.74 9.52
N ASP A 146 20.64 -6.77 8.99
CA ASP A 146 21.19 -7.69 7.98
C ASP A 146 21.06 -7.13 6.54
N GLY A 147 20.54 -5.91 6.38
CA GLY A 147 20.33 -5.30 5.06
C GLY A 147 19.11 -5.82 4.30
N LEU A 148 18.19 -6.53 4.95
CA LEU A 148 16.95 -7.05 4.35
C LEU A 148 15.80 -6.03 4.45
N PRO A 149 14.92 -5.95 3.44
CA PRO A 149 13.82 -5.00 3.40
C PRO A 149 12.73 -5.31 4.43
N LEU A 150 12.41 -4.35 5.30
CA LEU A 150 11.30 -4.42 6.26
C LEU A 150 9.98 -4.01 5.58
N ASN A 151 8.90 -4.75 5.85
CA ASN A 151 7.56 -4.37 5.37
C ASN A 151 7.15 -2.98 5.91
N PRO A 152 6.84 -1.99 5.04
CA PRO A 152 6.39 -0.65 5.46
C PRO A 152 5.14 -0.63 6.34
N GLN A 153 4.33 -1.69 6.27
CA GLN A 153 3.09 -1.81 7.02
C GLN A 153 3.28 -2.45 8.40
N GLY A 154 4.45 -3.01 8.70
CA GLY A 154 4.79 -3.58 10.00
C GLY A 154 5.08 -5.09 9.98
N ARG A 155 5.27 -5.65 11.17
CA ARG A 155 5.59 -7.06 11.40
C ARG A 155 4.51 -7.99 10.87
N THR A 156 4.91 -9.04 10.17
CA THR A 156 4.00 -10.05 9.60
C THR A 156 4.04 -11.41 10.32
N GLY A 157 5.01 -11.62 11.22
CA GLY A 157 5.25 -12.92 11.85
C GLY A 157 6.07 -13.89 11.00
N MET A 158 6.63 -13.43 9.88
CA MET A 158 7.41 -14.23 8.95
C MET A 158 8.51 -13.39 8.30
N THR A 159 9.69 -13.99 8.16
CA THR A 159 10.82 -13.46 7.38
C THR A 159 11.01 -14.27 6.11
N GLY A 160 11.90 -13.82 5.22
CA GLY A 160 12.04 -14.42 3.90
C GLY A 160 11.01 -13.89 2.91
N ARG A 161 10.84 -14.59 1.79
CA ARG A 161 10.03 -14.10 0.66
C ARG A 161 8.68 -14.79 0.53
N GLY A 162 8.43 -15.87 1.28
CA GLY A 162 7.32 -16.75 0.98
C GLY A 162 7.37 -17.17 -0.49
N SER A 163 6.28 -16.97 -1.21
CA SER A 163 6.14 -17.27 -2.65
C SER A 163 6.41 -16.09 -3.58
N LEU A 164 6.89 -14.96 -3.05
CA LEU A 164 7.22 -13.78 -3.84
C LEU A 164 8.64 -13.89 -4.40
N GLY A 165 8.83 -13.38 -5.62
CA GLY A 165 10.10 -13.52 -6.32
C GLY A 165 11.14 -12.54 -5.82
N ARG A 166 10.71 -11.31 -5.54
CA ARG A 166 11.59 -10.19 -5.22
C ARG A 166 11.73 -9.99 -3.73
N TRP A 167 12.94 -9.66 -3.30
CA TRP A 167 13.15 -8.98 -2.03
C TRP A 167 12.63 -7.55 -2.14
N GLY A 168 11.77 -7.16 -1.20
CA GLY A 168 11.13 -5.86 -1.20
C GLY A 168 9.78 -5.88 -1.95
N PRO A 169 9.37 -4.74 -2.51
CA PRO A 169 8.15 -4.61 -3.29
C PRO A 169 8.09 -5.62 -4.45
N ASN A 170 6.90 -6.17 -4.69
CA ASN A 170 6.59 -6.99 -5.86
C ASN A 170 5.41 -6.31 -6.57
N HIS A 171 5.72 -5.53 -7.62
CA HIS A 171 4.73 -4.66 -8.27
C HIS A 171 3.73 -5.44 -9.11
N ALA A 172 2.47 -5.01 -9.06
CA ALA A 172 1.38 -5.51 -9.87
C ALA A 172 0.57 -4.32 -10.43
N ALA A 173 -0.13 -4.53 -11.53
CA ALA A 173 -0.98 -3.52 -12.15
C ALA A 173 -2.39 -4.06 -12.41
N ASP A 174 -3.40 -3.33 -11.92
CA ASP A 174 -4.81 -3.72 -11.96
C ASP A 174 -5.63 -2.76 -12.85
N PRO A 175 -5.94 -3.11 -14.11
CA PRO A 175 -6.68 -2.25 -15.02
C PRO A 175 -8.19 -2.25 -14.71
N ILE A 176 -8.72 -1.12 -14.26
CA ILE A 176 -10.16 -0.92 -14.02
C ILE A 176 -10.81 -0.25 -15.24
N VAL A 177 -11.25 -1.08 -16.21
CA VAL A 177 -11.95 -0.60 -17.40
C VAL A 177 -13.46 -0.52 -17.12
N THR A 178 -14.04 0.66 -17.25
CA THR A 178 -15.45 0.92 -16.89
C THR A 178 -16.29 1.40 -18.07
N ARG A 179 -17.60 1.17 -17.99
CA ARG A 179 -18.61 1.81 -18.85
C ARG A 179 -19.91 2.01 -18.10
N TRP A 180 -20.74 2.95 -18.55
CA TRP A 180 -22.11 3.06 -18.04
C TRP A 180 -22.95 1.90 -18.56
N LYS A 181 -23.75 1.29 -17.68
CA LYS A 181 -24.80 0.35 -18.10
C LYS A 181 -25.83 1.12 -18.92
N LEU A 182 -26.23 0.56 -20.05
CA LEU A 182 -27.31 1.10 -20.87
C LEU A 182 -28.61 0.32 -20.65
N ASP A 183 -29.74 1.02 -20.72
CA ASP A 183 -31.08 0.43 -20.75
C ASP A 183 -31.47 -0.04 -22.16
N VAL A 184 -32.70 -0.56 -22.31
CA VAL A 184 -33.21 -1.06 -23.61
C VAL A 184 -33.39 0.06 -24.64
N GLN A 185 -33.43 1.33 -24.22
CA GLN A 185 -33.47 2.52 -25.07
C GLN A 185 -32.07 3.11 -25.33
N LYS A 186 -31.00 2.40 -24.94
CA LYS A 186 -29.59 2.84 -25.05
C LYS A 186 -29.26 4.12 -24.25
N LYS A 187 -30.05 4.43 -23.22
CA LYS A 187 -29.75 5.51 -22.26
C LYS A 187 -29.06 4.95 -21.03
N LYS A 188 -28.41 5.80 -20.24
CA LYS A 188 -27.75 5.37 -18.98
C LYS A 188 -28.79 4.83 -18.01
N ALA A 189 -28.62 3.57 -17.60
CA ALA A 189 -29.50 2.94 -16.65
C ALA A 189 -29.32 3.56 -15.25
N ILE A 190 -30.44 3.81 -14.57
CA ILE A 190 -30.49 4.34 -13.20
C ILE A 190 -30.79 3.18 -12.25
N ASN A 191 -30.07 3.11 -11.14
CA ASN A 191 -30.39 2.22 -10.04
C ASN A 191 -31.60 2.80 -9.28
N PRO A 192 -32.71 2.04 -9.14
CA PRO A 192 -33.95 2.57 -8.57
C PRO A 192 -33.81 2.97 -7.10
N ASP A 193 -32.94 2.31 -6.33
CA ASP A 193 -32.79 2.54 -4.90
C ASP A 193 -31.98 3.80 -4.59
N SER A 194 -30.92 4.05 -5.36
CA SER A 194 -29.98 5.16 -5.14
C SER A 194 -30.25 6.39 -6.02
N GLY A 195 -31.04 6.24 -7.09
CA GLY A 195 -31.25 7.28 -8.10
C GLY A 195 -30.00 7.62 -8.93
N LYS A 196 -28.90 6.84 -8.80
CA LYS A 196 -27.63 7.08 -9.49
C LYS A 196 -27.50 6.20 -10.74
N PHE A 197 -26.69 6.65 -11.70
CA PHE A 197 -26.35 5.83 -12.87
C PHE A 197 -25.55 4.59 -12.46
N ILE A 198 -25.81 3.46 -13.14
CA ILE A 198 -25.14 2.19 -12.88
C ILE A 198 -23.84 2.11 -13.69
N LEU A 199 -22.71 1.96 -12.99
CA LEU A 199 -21.40 1.71 -13.59
C LEU A 199 -21.15 0.20 -13.71
N GLN A 200 -20.56 -0.23 -14.83
CA GLN A 200 -20.03 -1.58 -15.02
C GLN A 200 -18.51 -1.50 -15.14
N PHE A 201 -17.82 -2.54 -14.70
CA PHE A 201 -16.40 -2.74 -14.97
C PHE A 201 -16.16 -4.16 -15.46
N VAL A 202 -15.01 -4.37 -16.12
CA VAL A 202 -14.59 -5.70 -16.57
C VAL A 202 -13.96 -6.45 -15.40
N ALA A 203 -14.47 -7.65 -15.14
CA ALA A 203 -13.94 -8.55 -14.12
C ALA A 203 -13.71 -9.93 -14.75
N ILE A 204 -12.73 -10.66 -14.22
CA ILE A 204 -12.47 -12.06 -14.53
C ILE A 204 -12.83 -12.94 -13.34
N LYS A 205 -13.23 -14.18 -13.59
CA LYS A 205 -13.39 -15.18 -12.55
C LYS A 205 -12.18 -16.10 -12.56
N ARG A 206 -11.36 -16.03 -11.51
CA ARG A 206 -10.12 -16.81 -11.43
C ARG A 206 -10.44 -18.31 -11.33
N ARG A 207 -9.65 -19.15 -11.99
CA ARG A 207 -9.85 -20.61 -12.00
C ARG A 207 -9.43 -21.27 -10.69
N ASP A 208 -8.41 -20.74 -10.03
CA ASP A 208 -7.82 -21.29 -8.81
C ASP A 208 -8.71 -21.07 -7.58
N THR A 209 -9.28 -19.87 -7.43
CA THR A 209 -10.08 -19.49 -6.26
C THR A 209 -11.58 -19.43 -6.51
N ASN A 210 -12.01 -19.44 -7.79
CA ASN A 210 -13.40 -19.15 -8.20
C ASN A 210 -13.91 -17.76 -7.79
N GLU A 211 -13.02 -16.83 -7.43
CA GLU A 211 -13.37 -15.46 -7.07
C GLU A 211 -13.37 -14.53 -8.29
N TRP A 212 -14.21 -13.50 -8.24
CA TRP A 212 -14.18 -12.41 -9.20
C TRP A 212 -13.08 -11.41 -8.84
N ALA A 213 -12.25 -11.03 -9.81
CA ALA A 213 -11.13 -10.13 -9.64
C ALA A 213 -11.01 -9.14 -10.82
N ILE A 214 -10.22 -8.09 -10.63
CA ILE A 214 -9.77 -7.22 -11.71
C ILE A 214 -8.76 -8.02 -12.55
N PRO A 215 -8.79 -7.92 -13.90
CA PRO A 215 -7.84 -8.62 -14.78
C PRO A 215 -6.46 -7.95 -14.76
N GLY A 216 -5.79 -8.03 -13.61
CA GLY A 216 -4.44 -7.53 -13.40
C GLY A 216 -3.42 -8.65 -13.21
N GLY A 217 -2.16 -8.24 -13.15
CA GLY A 217 -1.05 -9.16 -12.96
C GLY A 217 0.25 -8.44 -12.61
N MET A 218 1.33 -9.21 -12.59
CA MET A 218 2.64 -8.75 -12.12
C MET A 218 3.32 -7.87 -13.17
N VAL A 219 4.06 -6.86 -12.72
CA VAL A 219 4.91 -6.04 -13.59
C VAL A 219 6.18 -6.82 -13.93
N ASP A 220 6.45 -6.99 -15.22
CA ASP A 220 7.66 -7.67 -15.68
C ASP A 220 8.91 -6.78 -15.55
N PRO A 221 10.11 -7.37 -15.39
CA PRO A 221 11.35 -6.60 -15.37
C PRO A 221 11.52 -5.73 -16.63
N GLY A 222 11.74 -4.43 -16.42
CA GLY A 222 11.87 -3.43 -17.48
C GLY A 222 10.54 -2.98 -18.10
N GLU A 223 9.41 -3.56 -17.69
CA GLU A 223 8.09 -3.17 -18.16
C GLU A 223 7.56 -1.96 -17.37
N SER A 224 6.97 -0.99 -18.08
CA SER A 224 6.26 0.11 -17.42
C SER A 224 4.88 -0.34 -16.93
N VAL A 225 4.38 0.23 -15.83
CA VAL A 225 3.02 -0.04 -15.30
C VAL A 225 1.95 0.11 -16.39
N SER A 226 2.05 1.14 -17.24
CA SER A 226 1.12 1.37 -18.36
C SER A 226 1.15 0.27 -19.41
N ALA A 227 2.32 -0.35 -19.63
CA ALA A 227 2.45 -1.50 -20.53
C ALA A 227 1.84 -2.75 -19.90
N THR A 228 2.15 -3.03 -18.62
CA THR A 228 1.54 -4.12 -17.84
C THR A 228 0.02 -4.05 -17.87
N LEU A 229 -0.56 -2.88 -17.57
CA LEU A 229 -2.02 -2.67 -17.59
C LEU A 229 -2.66 -3.06 -18.93
N LYS A 230 -2.01 -2.72 -20.05
CA LYS A 230 -2.51 -3.04 -21.38
C LYS A 230 -2.33 -4.51 -21.72
N ARG A 231 -1.17 -5.09 -21.37
CA ARG A 231 -0.85 -6.50 -21.58
C ARG A 231 -1.83 -7.39 -20.81
N GLU A 232 -1.89 -7.23 -19.49
CA GLU A 232 -2.76 -8.00 -18.59
C GLU A 232 -4.22 -7.93 -19.02
N PHE A 233 -4.72 -6.72 -19.33
CA PHE A 233 -6.10 -6.58 -19.82
C PHE A 233 -6.33 -7.30 -21.15
N SER A 234 -5.38 -7.24 -22.07
CA SER A 234 -5.49 -7.91 -23.38
C SER A 234 -5.48 -9.43 -23.22
N GLU A 235 -4.59 -9.95 -22.37
CA GLU A 235 -4.38 -11.38 -22.17
C GLU A 235 -5.54 -12.01 -21.39
N GLU A 236 -5.91 -11.43 -20.25
CA GLU A 236 -6.87 -12.00 -19.31
C GLU A 236 -8.34 -11.70 -19.66
N ALA A 237 -8.62 -10.53 -20.25
CA ALA A 237 -10.00 -10.12 -20.54
C ALA A 237 -10.39 -10.22 -22.02
N LEU A 238 -9.41 -10.16 -22.93
CA LEU A 238 -9.64 -10.21 -24.38
C LEU A 238 -9.00 -11.42 -25.07
N CYS A 239 -8.42 -12.35 -24.31
CA CYS A 239 -7.82 -13.60 -24.80
C CYS A 239 -6.73 -13.39 -25.88
N SER A 240 -5.95 -12.30 -25.81
CA SER A 240 -4.97 -11.97 -26.87
C SER A 240 -3.85 -13.00 -27.04
N VAL A 241 -3.60 -13.84 -26.03
CA VAL A 241 -2.59 -14.93 -26.09
C VAL A 241 -2.87 -15.91 -27.24
N GLY A 242 -4.15 -16.12 -27.59
CA GLY A 242 -4.57 -16.98 -28.69
C GLY A 242 -4.89 -16.27 -30.00
N ALA A 243 -4.75 -14.93 -30.06
CA ALA A 243 -5.13 -14.11 -31.21
C ALA A 243 -3.94 -13.87 -32.15
N PHE A 244 -4.21 -13.79 -33.46
CA PHE A 244 -3.17 -13.57 -34.48
C PHE A 244 -3.66 -12.66 -35.61
N GLY A 245 -2.73 -12.13 -36.40
CA GLY A 245 -3.04 -11.32 -37.58
C GLY A 245 -3.92 -10.11 -37.25
N SER A 246 -4.99 -9.91 -38.02
CA SER A 246 -5.88 -8.75 -37.88
C SER A 246 -6.62 -8.68 -36.55
N GLU A 247 -6.94 -9.82 -35.93
CA GLU A 247 -7.64 -9.88 -34.64
C GLU A 247 -6.76 -9.28 -33.53
N LEU A 248 -5.49 -9.69 -33.48
CA LEU A 248 -4.54 -9.17 -32.50
C LEU A 248 -4.31 -7.67 -32.66
N GLU A 249 -4.22 -7.19 -33.90
CA GLU A 249 -4.07 -5.75 -34.19
C GLU A 249 -5.32 -4.95 -33.80
N GLU A 250 -6.52 -5.53 -33.97
CA GLU A 250 -7.76 -4.91 -33.52
C GLU A 250 -7.81 -4.80 -31.99
N ILE A 251 -7.48 -5.88 -31.26
CA ILE A 251 -7.39 -5.87 -29.80
C ILE A 251 -6.43 -4.77 -29.33
N ARG A 252 -5.22 -4.74 -29.89
CA ARG A 252 -4.20 -3.73 -29.55
C ARG A 252 -4.70 -2.32 -29.81
N SER A 253 -5.36 -2.08 -30.93
CA SER A 253 -5.92 -0.77 -31.29
C SER A 253 -7.01 -0.33 -30.29
N GLN A 254 -7.95 -1.22 -29.96
CA GLN A 254 -9.03 -0.92 -29.02
C GLN A 254 -8.51 -0.67 -27.61
N VAL A 255 -7.55 -1.47 -27.13
CA VAL A 255 -6.91 -1.29 -25.82
C VAL A 255 -6.14 0.03 -25.78
N ASN A 256 -5.34 0.33 -26.79
CA ASN A 256 -4.64 1.62 -26.85
C ASN A 256 -5.61 2.81 -26.80
N LYS A 257 -6.75 2.71 -27.49
CA LYS A 257 -7.79 3.73 -27.45
C LYS A 257 -8.44 3.84 -26.06
N ALA A 258 -8.77 2.72 -25.42
CA ALA A 258 -9.42 2.69 -24.11
C ALA A 258 -8.53 3.26 -23.00
N PHE A 259 -7.23 2.96 -23.04
CA PHE A 259 -6.27 3.37 -22.01
C PHE A 259 -5.69 4.78 -22.25
N LYS A 260 -5.98 5.41 -23.39
CA LYS A 260 -5.42 6.73 -23.75
C LYS A 260 -5.68 7.82 -22.71
N ASN A 261 -6.84 7.80 -22.07
CA ASN A 261 -7.28 8.81 -21.11
C ASN A 261 -7.50 8.21 -19.71
N GLY A 262 -6.82 7.10 -19.39
CA GLY A 262 -6.87 6.52 -18.06
C GLY A 262 -6.28 7.48 -17.01
N PHE A 263 -6.72 7.32 -15.76
CA PHE A 263 -6.15 8.03 -14.61
C PHE A 263 -5.90 7.03 -13.49
N GLU A 264 -4.95 7.34 -12.62
CA GLU A 264 -4.63 6.51 -11.46
C GLU A 264 -5.75 6.59 -10.41
N VAL A 265 -6.32 5.44 -10.04
CA VAL A 265 -7.33 5.36 -8.97
C VAL A 265 -6.66 5.22 -7.61
N ARG A 266 -5.57 4.44 -7.54
CA ARG A 266 -4.82 4.14 -6.32
C ARG A 266 -3.44 3.59 -6.68
N SER A 267 -2.43 4.06 -5.94
CA SER A 267 -1.12 3.44 -5.82
C SER A 267 -0.82 3.26 -4.33
N ASP A 268 -0.51 2.05 -3.88
CA ASP A 268 -0.17 1.78 -2.49
C ASP A 268 0.75 0.57 -2.32
N SER A 269 1.49 0.53 -1.21
CA SER A 269 2.04 -0.73 -0.70
C SER A 269 0.88 -1.57 -0.17
N VAL A 270 0.24 -2.35 -1.03
CA VAL A 270 -0.53 -3.51 -0.55
C VAL A 270 0.48 -4.38 0.19
N ALA A 271 0.26 -4.62 1.49
CA ALA A 271 1.13 -5.45 2.29
C ALA A 271 1.32 -6.79 1.55
N THR A 272 2.46 -6.95 0.88
CA THR A 272 2.89 -8.24 0.39
C THR A 272 3.20 -9.05 1.64
N CYS A 273 2.58 -10.21 1.77
CA CYS A 273 2.62 -10.98 3.02
C CYS A 273 3.98 -11.64 3.31
N SER A 274 5.07 -11.04 2.85
CA SER A 274 6.43 -11.44 3.13
C SER A 274 7.37 -10.27 2.84
N LEU A 275 7.84 -9.60 3.90
CA LEU A 275 9.09 -8.83 3.92
C LEU A 275 9.61 -8.68 5.37
N ALA A 276 10.76 -9.35 5.58
CA ALA A 276 11.71 -9.43 6.70
C ALA A 276 11.18 -9.59 8.14
#